data_AF-A0A498SUY6-F1
#
_entry.id   AF-A0A498SUY6-F1
#
_cell.length_a   1.000
_cell.length_b   1.000
_cell.length_c   1.000
_cell.angle_alpha   90.00
_cell.angle_beta   90.00
_cell.angle_gamma   90.00
#
_symmetry.space_group_name_H-M   'P 1'
#
loop_
_entity.id
_entity.type
_entity.pdbx_description
1 polymer ?
#
loop_
_entity_poly.entity_id
_entity_poly.type
_entity_poly.pdbx_seq_one_letter_code
_entity_poly.pdbx_strand_id
1 'polypeptide(L)'
;MIVGSELNDAIVNINENDAWIVHPIPGYVIKFKKVDSNYRKLLMKEKCKLFLNICHCAQLPPPEDLSEDEVAKLLDSSDSLRYRIPLCVGDVEVVSDRKGEDSVKIDVIVNSTFYLTQLEKSEFFRQLLLLIVSEAIEKKHDIKIDVKEAIKLKNRKCMGDLSAQRIRKKPREAFIREVESVKQLEELTHE
;
A
#
# COMPACT_ATOMS: atom_id res chain seq x y z
N MET A 1 -17.78 25.98 37.82
CA MET A 1 -17.25 26.98 36.87
C MET A 1 -16.02 26.38 36.21
N ILE A 2 -16.03 26.31 34.86
CA ILE A 2 -14.92 26.03 33.91
C ILE A 2 -14.32 24.61 34.06
N VAL A 3 -14.62 23.56 33.26
CA VAL A 3 -14.74 23.33 31.79
C VAL A 3 -13.52 23.82 31.00
N GLY A 4 -12.72 22.89 30.48
CA GLY A 4 -11.63 23.22 29.56
C GLY A 4 -10.72 22.04 29.23
N SER A 5 -11.30 21.01 28.60
CA SER A 5 -10.59 20.04 27.78
C SER A 5 -10.29 20.68 26.42
N GLU A 6 -9.03 20.79 26.01
CA GLU A 6 -8.69 20.95 24.58
C GLU A 6 -7.44 20.12 24.25
N LEU A 7 -7.73 18.87 23.88
CA LEU A 7 -6.86 18.02 23.07
C LEU A 7 -6.77 18.69 21.69
N ASN A 8 -5.62 19.24 21.35
CA ASN A 8 -5.32 19.75 20.02
C ASN A 8 -5.16 18.57 19.05
N ASP A 9 -6.28 17.95 18.68
CA ASP A 9 -6.38 17.19 17.45
C ASP A 9 -6.32 18.20 16.31
N ALA A 10 -5.17 18.26 15.67
CA ALA A 10 -5.03 18.88 14.36
C ALA A 10 -5.91 18.10 13.37
N ILE A 11 -7.20 18.46 13.32
CA ILE A 11 -8.11 18.08 12.25
C ILE A 11 -7.52 18.69 10.98
N VAL A 12 -6.73 17.89 10.27
CA VAL A 12 -6.35 18.16 8.90
C VAL A 12 -7.67 18.30 8.14
N ASN A 13 -8.03 19.53 7.82
CA ASN A 13 -9.23 19.85 7.06
C ASN A 13 -8.97 19.39 5.60
N ILE A 14 -9.16 18.10 5.34
CA ILE A 14 -8.98 17.50 4.02
C ILE A 14 -10.17 17.95 3.18
N ASN A 15 -9.95 18.92 2.29
CA ASN A 15 -10.91 19.32 1.26
C ASN A 15 -11.45 18.04 0.56
N GLU A 16 -12.77 17.84 0.57
CA GLU A 16 -13.42 16.66 -0.03
C GLU A 16 -13.05 16.46 -1.52
N ASN A 17 -12.64 17.54 -2.19
CA ASN A 17 -12.21 17.54 -3.58
C ASN A 17 -10.84 16.89 -3.87
N ASP A 18 -10.04 16.51 -2.87
CA ASP A 18 -8.66 16.03 -3.09
C ASP A 18 -8.50 14.51 -3.00
N ALA A 19 -9.61 13.78 -2.93
CA ALA A 19 -9.62 12.32 -2.93
C ALA A 19 -10.67 11.74 -3.88
N TRP A 20 -10.41 10.55 -4.40
CA TRP A 20 -11.40 9.70 -5.04
C TRP A 20 -11.96 8.71 -4.03
N ILE A 21 -13.27 8.53 -4.01
CA ILE A 21 -13.89 7.35 -3.42
C ILE A 21 -13.93 6.30 -4.51
N VAL A 22 -13.17 5.23 -4.32
CA VAL A 22 -12.99 4.17 -5.30
C VAL A 22 -13.67 2.90 -4.80
N HIS A 23 -14.48 2.30 -5.67
CA HIS A 23 -15.01 0.96 -5.50
C HIS A 23 -14.13 0.01 -6.34
N PRO A 24 -13.22 -0.76 -5.71
CA PRO A 24 -12.26 -1.57 -6.45
C PRO A 24 -12.96 -2.74 -7.13
N ILE A 25 -12.52 -3.08 -8.34
CA ILE A 25 -12.99 -4.25 -9.06
C ILE A 25 -12.11 -5.44 -8.64
N PRO A 26 -12.71 -6.58 -8.22
CA PRO A 26 -11.95 -7.77 -7.85
C PRO A 26 -11.14 -8.34 -9.01
N GLY A 27 -9.86 -8.62 -8.76
CA GLY A 27 -8.96 -9.29 -9.70
C GLY A 27 -8.68 -10.74 -9.30
N TYR A 28 -7.55 -10.95 -8.62
CA TYR A 28 -7.11 -12.26 -8.15
C TYR A 28 -6.58 -12.21 -6.71
N VAL A 29 -6.54 -13.37 -6.06
CA VAL A 29 -6.09 -13.50 -4.67
C VAL A 29 -4.75 -14.21 -4.57
N ILE A 30 -3.83 -13.64 -3.81
CA ILE A 30 -2.57 -14.28 -3.39
C ILE A 30 -2.72 -14.71 -1.94
N LYS A 31 -2.30 -15.93 -1.63
CA LYS A 31 -2.35 -16.51 -0.29
C LYS A 31 -0.94 -16.76 0.23
N PHE A 32 -0.71 -16.39 1.49
CA PHE A 32 0.45 -16.75 2.28
C PHE A 32 0.01 -17.61 3.46
N LYS A 33 0.66 -18.76 3.66
CA LYS A 33 0.32 -19.70 4.75
C LYS A 33 0.85 -19.24 6.11
N LYS A 34 1.93 -18.48 6.11
CA LYS A 34 2.60 -17.93 7.28
C LYS A 34 3.05 -16.52 6.93
N VAL A 35 2.95 -15.63 7.91
CA VAL A 35 3.48 -14.27 7.84
C VAL A 35 4.19 -13.98 9.13
N ASP A 36 5.36 -13.35 9.03
CA ASP A 36 6.08 -12.86 10.21
C ASP A 36 5.57 -11.44 10.50
N SER A 37 5.05 -11.24 11.69
CA SER A 37 4.54 -9.93 12.08
C SER A 37 4.60 -9.74 13.59
N ASN A 38 5.08 -8.55 13.99
CA ASN A 38 4.97 -8.04 15.35
C ASN A 38 3.50 -7.80 15.76
N TYR A 39 2.57 -7.81 14.79
CA TYR A 39 1.13 -7.71 14.98
C TYR A 39 0.47 -8.98 15.57
N ARG A 40 1.28 -9.85 16.20
CA ARG A 40 0.87 -11.00 17.04
C ARG A 40 -0.21 -10.66 18.08
N LYS A 41 -0.46 -9.39 18.39
CA LYS A 41 -1.52 -8.97 19.32
C LYS A 41 -2.93 -8.99 18.71
N LEU A 42 -3.10 -8.77 17.39
CA LEU A 42 -4.42 -8.86 16.74
C LEU A 42 -4.75 -10.29 16.28
N LEU A 43 -3.71 -11.08 15.99
CA LEU A 43 -3.81 -12.45 15.51
C LEU A 43 -3.55 -13.41 16.67
N MET A 44 -4.60 -13.69 17.46
CA MET A 44 -4.54 -14.51 18.69
C MET A 44 -4.09 -15.98 18.48
N LYS A 45 -3.62 -16.36 17.28
CA LYS A 45 -3.25 -17.73 16.92
C LYS A 45 -1.90 -17.76 16.20
N GLU A 46 -1.07 -18.74 16.54
CA GLU A 46 0.26 -18.99 15.98
C GLU A 46 0.28 -19.24 14.45
N LYS A 47 -0.88 -19.51 13.85
CA LYS A 47 -1.04 -19.77 12.42
C LYS A 47 -2.16 -18.91 11.86
N CYS A 48 -1.83 -17.71 11.40
CA CYS A 48 -2.75 -16.88 10.64
C CYS A 48 -2.32 -16.83 9.18
N LYS A 49 -3.25 -17.10 8.26
CA LYS A 49 -3.04 -16.92 6.82
C LYS A 49 -3.20 -15.45 6.48
N LEU A 50 -2.42 -14.96 5.52
CA LEU A 50 -2.64 -13.66 4.89
C LEU A 50 -3.13 -13.87 3.47
N PHE A 51 -4.15 -13.10 3.10
CA PHE A 51 -4.67 -13.02 1.75
C PHE A 51 -4.46 -11.60 1.21
N LEU A 52 -3.88 -11.47 0.02
CA LEU A 52 -3.83 -10.21 -0.71
C LEU A 52 -4.86 -10.27 -1.83
N ASN A 53 -5.84 -9.37 -1.78
CA ASN A 53 -6.78 -9.19 -2.86
C ASN A 53 -6.19 -8.17 -3.85
N ILE A 54 -5.67 -8.64 -4.98
CA ILE A 54 -5.22 -7.76 -6.05
C ILE A 54 -6.47 -7.31 -6.82
N CYS A 55 -6.83 -6.06 -6.59
CA CYS A 55 -8.00 -5.38 -7.15
C CYS A 55 -7.53 -4.26 -8.09
N HIS A 56 -8.46 -3.69 -8.86
CA HIS A 56 -8.12 -2.61 -9.77
C HIS A 56 -9.18 -1.53 -9.87
N CYS A 57 -8.78 -0.33 -10.28
CA CYS A 57 -9.66 0.81 -10.54
C CYS A 57 -9.14 1.67 -11.69
N ALA A 58 -9.99 2.50 -12.29
CA ALA A 58 -9.58 3.35 -13.42
C ALA A 58 -8.92 4.67 -12.97
N GLN A 59 -9.12 5.04 -11.70
CA GLN A 59 -8.73 6.34 -11.16
C GLN A 59 -7.23 6.43 -10.86
N LEU A 60 -6.57 5.32 -10.48
CA LEU A 60 -5.13 5.31 -10.30
C LEU A 60 -4.42 5.53 -11.65
N PRO A 61 -3.32 6.29 -11.72
CA PRO A 61 -2.55 6.40 -12.94
C PRO A 61 -1.93 5.03 -13.31
N PRO A 62 -1.93 4.63 -14.59
CA PRO A 62 -1.20 3.44 -15.03
C PRO A 62 0.31 3.66 -14.90
N PRO A 63 1.12 2.59 -14.71
CA PRO A 63 2.55 2.66 -14.95
C PRO A 63 2.82 2.90 -16.45
N GLU A 64 4.07 3.18 -16.78
CA GLU A 64 4.52 3.26 -18.17
C GLU A 64 4.25 1.93 -18.89
N ASP A 65 3.77 2.02 -20.14
CA ASP A 65 3.46 0.82 -20.94
C ASP A 65 4.73 0.34 -21.65
N LEU A 66 5.51 -0.44 -20.90
CA LEU A 66 6.75 -1.04 -21.36
C LEU A 66 6.59 -2.56 -21.45
N SER A 67 7.31 -3.18 -22.37
CA SER A 67 7.41 -4.64 -22.49
C SER A 67 8.21 -5.25 -21.32
N GLU A 68 8.08 -6.57 -21.14
CA GLU A 68 8.84 -7.31 -20.11
C GLU A 68 10.36 -7.10 -20.27
N ASP A 69 10.86 -7.14 -21.51
CA ASP A 69 12.29 -6.96 -21.80
C ASP A 69 12.78 -5.54 -21.49
N GLU A 70 11.96 -4.53 -21.76
CA GLU A 70 12.30 -3.12 -21.45
C GLU A 70 12.33 -2.89 -19.95
N VAL A 71 11.35 -3.42 -19.21
CA VAL A 71 11.32 -3.32 -17.74
C VAL A 71 12.49 -4.09 -17.13
N ALA A 72 12.79 -5.31 -17.61
CA ALA A 72 13.94 -6.08 -17.14
C ALA A 72 15.25 -5.30 -17.31
N LYS A 73 15.48 -4.69 -18.48
CA LYS A 73 16.65 -3.83 -18.73
C LYS A 73 16.71 -2.64 -17.78
N LEU A 74 15.58 -2.01 -17.48
CA LEU A 74 15.53 -0.91 -16.52
C LEU A 74 15.90 -1.37 -15.10
N LEU A 75 15.38 -2.53 -14.67
CA LEU A 75 15.68 -3.11 -13.36
C LEU A 75 17.16 -3.49 -13.20
N ASP A 76 17.80 -3.97 -14.26
CA ASP A 76 19.24 -4.29 -14.28
C ASP A 76 20.15 -3.05 -14.40
N SER A 77 19.59 -1.93 -14.85
CA SER A 77 20.33 -0.67 -14.99
C SER A 77 20.53 0.04 -13.65
N SER A 78 21.45 1.01 -13.62
CA SER A 78 21.63 1.91 -12.48
C SER A 78 20.44 2.84 -12.21
N ASP A 79 19.41 2.84 -13.08
CA ASP A 79 18.22 3.67 -13.00
C ASP A 79 16.95 2.85 -12.72
N SER A 80 17.08 1.78 -11.94
CA SER A 80 16.00 0.84 -11.56
C SER A 80 14.78 1.50 -10.89
N LEU A 81 14.90 2.76 -10.45
CA LEU A 81 13.82 3.57 -9.86
C LEU A 81 12.93 4.29 -10.88
N ARG A 82 13.25 4.20 -12.19
CA ARG A 82 12.47 4.80 -13.29
C ARG A 82 11.11 4.15 -13.45
N TYR A 83 11.06 2.82 -13.41
CA TYR A 83 9.80 2.11 -13.58
C TYR A 83 9.05 2.06 -12.25
N ARG A 84 7.90 2.72 -12.19
CA ARG A 84 7.08 2.83 -10.98
C ARG A 84 5.69 2.29 -11.25
N ILE A 85 5.17 1.50 -10.31
CA ILE A 85 3.81 0.99 -10.34
C ILE A 85 3.00 1.71 -9.25
N PRO A 86 2.11 2.65 -9.61
CA PRO A 86 1.20 3.26 -8.65
C PRO A 86 0.23 2.23 -8.08
N LEU A 87 0.17 2.14 -6.75
CA LEU A 87 -0.73 1.23 -6.05
C LEU A 87 -1.23 1.83 -4.73
N CYS A 88 -2.36 1.33 -4.27
CA CYS A 88 -2.91 1.60 -2.94
C CYS A 88 -2.90 0.31 -2.12
N VAL A 89 -2.33 0.35 -0.92
CA VAL A 89 -2.42 -0.75 0.05
C VAL A 89 -3.49 -0.38 1.07
N GLY A 90 -4.54 -1.22 1.17
CA GLY A 90 -5.62 -1.11 2.15
C GLY A 90 -5.16 -1.42 3.57
N ASP A 91 -6.11 -1.42 4.50
CA ASP A 91 -5.84 -1.80 5.89
C ASP A 91 -5.94 -3.31 6.09
N VAL A 92 -5.44 -3.78 7.23
CA VAL A 92 -5.53 -5.20 7.59
C VAL A 92 -6.94 -5.48 8.13
N GLU A 93 -7.65 -6.40 7.47
CA GLU A 93 -9.00 -6.80 7.85
C GLU A 93 -9.04 -8.28 8.24
N VAL A 94 -9.80 -8.62 9.28
CA VAL A 94 -10.01 -10.00 9.70
C VAL A 94 -11.11 -10.63 8.85
N VAL A 95 -10.85 -11.84 8.34
CA VAL A 95 -11.79 -12.63 7.54
C VAL A 95 -11.79 -14.09 7.95
N SER A 96 -12.95 -14.73 7.92
CA SER A 96 -13.05 -16.17 8.13
C SER A 96 -12.83 -16.91 6.81
N ASP A 97 -11.97 -17.93 6.81
CA ASP A 97 -11.80 -18.79 5.65
C ASP A 97 -12.93 -19.82 5.50
N ARG A 98 -12.90 -20.66 4.45
CA ARG A 98 -13.93 -21.69 4.21
C ARG A 98 -14.05 -22.72 5.34
N LYS A 99 -13.05 -22.83 6.21
CA LYS A 99 -13.03 -23.74 7.35
C LYS A 99 -13.45 -23.04 8.64
N GLY A 100 -13.86 -21.77 8.57
CA GLY A 100 -14.16 -20.96 9.75
C GLY A 100 -12.91 -20.56 10.53
N GLU A 101 -11.71 -20.70 9.95
CA GLU A 101 -10.48 -20.25 10.60
C GLU A 101 -10.26 -18.76 10.34
N ASP A 102 -9.99 -18.02 11.41
CA ASP A 102 -9.61 -16.61 11.32
C ASP A 102 -8.34 -16.46 10.48
N SER A 103 -8.41 -15.54 9.54
CA SER A 103 -7.32 -15.14 8.66
C SER A 103 -7.37 -13.62 8.49
N VAL A 104 -6.36 -13.04 7.85
CA VAL A 104 -6.39 -11.63 7.49
C VAL A 104 -6.34 -11.43 5.99
N LYS A 105 -6.96 -10.35 5.52
CA LYS A 105 -6.84 -9.85 4.17
C LYS A 105 -6.25 -8.44 4.16
N ILE A 106 -5.62 -8.10 3.04
CA ILE A 106 -5.26 -6.74 2.65
C ILE A 106 -5.67 -6.57 1.19
N ASP A 107 -6.41 -5.50 0.91
CA ASP A 107 -6.82 -5.15 -0.44
C ASP A 107 -5.75 -4.26 -1.08
N VAL A 108 -5.19 -4.69 -2.22
CA VAL A 108 -4.18 -3.95 -2.98
C VAL A 108 -4.79 -3.52 -4.29
N ILE A 109 -4.86 -2.21 -4.54
CA ILE A 109 -5.50 -1.65 -5.73
C ILE A 109 -4.44 -1.12 -6.69
N VAL A 110 -4.53 -1.54 -7.96
CA VAL A 110 -3.72 -1.02 -9.07
C VAL A 110 -4.61 -0.38 -10.15
N ASN A 111 -4.00 0.24 -11.15
CA ASN A 111 -4.74 0.73 -12.31
C ASN A 111 -5.35 -0.43 -13.15
N SER A 112 -6.55 -0.20 -13.69
CA SER A 112 -7.30 -1.20 -14.47
C SER A 112 -6.66 -1.54 -15.82
N THR A 113 -6.09 -0.56 -16.51
CA THR A 113 -5.36 -0.80 -17.75
C THR A 113 -4.18 -1.72 -17.48
N PHE A 114 -3.33 -1.39 -16.48
CA PHE A 114 -2.21 -2.25 -16.08
C PHE A 114 -2.64 -3.66 -15.69
N TYR A 115 -3.75 -3.78 -14.96
CA TYR A 115 -4.29 -5.07 -14.59
C TYR A 115 -4.65 -5.93 -15.82
N LEU A 116 -5.43 -5.38 -16.74
CA LEU A 116 -5.96 -6.09 -17.91
C LEU A 116 -4.91 -6.34 -18.99
N THR A 117 -3.98 -5.41 -19.21
CA THR A 117 -2.98 -5.52 -20.28
C THR A 117 -1.77 -6.32 -19.84
N GLN A 118 -1.30 -6.13 -18.61
CA GLN A 118 -0.07 -6.74 -18.11
C GLN A 118 -0.34 -7.86 -17.10
N LEU A 119 -1.00 -7.59 -15.96
CA LEU A 119 -1.09 -8.56 -14.85
C LEU A 119 -1.89 -9.81 -15.18
N GLU A 120 -2.93 -9.73 -16.02
CA GLU A 120 -3.69 -10.91 -16.43
C GLU A 120 -2.86 -11.87 -17.28
N LYS A 121 -1.95 -11.34 -18.10
CA LYS A 121 -1.24 -12.09 -19.14
C LYS A 121 0.17 -12.51 -18.71
N SER A 122 0.90 -11.62 -18.05
CA SER A 122 2.31 -11.77 -17.72
C SER A 122 2.53 -12.31 -16.31
N GLU A 123 3.35 -13.37 -16.18
CA GLU A 123 3.84 -13.79 -14.87
C GLU A 123 4.91 -12.83 -14.33
N PHE A 124 5.78 -12.33 -15.21
CA PHE A 124 6.81 -11.36 -14.87
C PHE A 124 6.24 -10.14 -14.13
N PHE A 125 5.22 -9.49 -14.69
CA PHE A 125 4.60 -8.32 -14.05
C PHE A 125 3.89 -8.67 -12.74
N ARG A 126 3.33 -9.89 -12.61
CA ARG A 126 2.74 -10.34 -11.34
C ARG A 126 3.79 -10.51 -10.24
N GLN A 127 4.96 -11.07 -10.58
CA GLN A 127 6.07 -11.22 -9.64
C GLN A 127 6.67 -9.85 -9.28
N LEU A 128 6.87 -8.97 -10.27
CA LEU A 128 7.34 -7.61 -10.04
C LEU A 128 6.39 -6.82 -9.12
N LEU A 129 5.08 -6.87 -9.40
CA LEU A 129 4.08 -6.25 -8.52
C LEU A 129 4.17 -6.82 -7.10
N LEU A 130 4.35 -8.14 -6.96
CA LEU A 130 4.40 -8.77 -5.65
C LEU A 130 5.61 -8.32 -4.82
N LEU A 131 6.77 -8.11 -5.45
CA LEU A 131 7.95 -7.54 -4.80
C LEU A 131 7.65 -6.13 -4.27
N ILE A 132 7.08 -5.26 -5.10
CA ILE A 132 6.73 -3.89 -4.72
C ILE A 132 5.67 -3.88 -3.60
N VAL A 133 4.67 -4.76 -3.70
CA VAL A 133 3.61 -4.90 -2.69
C VAL A 133 4.18 -5.43 -1.37
N SER A 134 5.16 -6.33 -1.40
CA SER A 134 5.84 -6.81 -0.20
C SER A 134 6.48 -5.65 0.57
N GLU A 135 7.25 -4.81 -0.12
CA GLU A 135 7.86 -3.62 0.48
C GLU A 135 6.81 -2.63 1.01
N ALA A 136 5.74 -2.38 0.23
CA ALA A 136 4.68 -1.47 0.63
C ALA A 136 3.89 -1.96 1.86
N ILE A 137 3.65 -3.27 1.97
CA ILE A 137 2.99 -3.90 3.12
C ILE A 137 3.89 -3.85 4.34
N GLU A 138 5.18 -4.17 4.20
CA GLU A 138 6.15 -4.08 5.30
C GLU A 138 6.20 -2.64 5.83
N LYS A 139 6.28 -1.65 4.93
CA LYS A 139 6.29 -0.23 5.30
C LYS A 139 5.00 0.25 5.97
N LYS A 140 3.83 -0.19 5.48
CA LYS A 140 2.53 0.30 5.98
C LYS A 140 2.10 -0.40 7.27
N HIS A 141 2.37 -1.70 7.39
CA HIS A 141 1.78 -2.57 8.41
C HIS A 141 2.80 -3.33 9.27
N ASP A 142 4.10 -3.21 9.00
CA ASP A 142 5.16 -4.00 9.66
C ASP A 142 4.90 -5.52 9.54
N ILE A 143 4.44 -5.94 8.36
CA ILE A 143 4.21 -7.35 8.01
C ILE A 143 5.23 -7.75 6.93
N LYS A 144 6.06 -8.74 7.26
CA LYS A 144 7.01 -9.31 6.30
C LYS A 144 6.38 -10.53 5.63
N ILE A 145 6.33 -10.50 4.30
CA ILE A 145 5.88 -11.62 3.47
C ILE A 145 7.07 -12.18 2.69
N ASP A 146 7.17 -13.51 2.64
CA ASP A 146 8.10 -14.16 1.73
C ASP A 146 7.40 -14.36 0.38
N VAL A 147 7.79 -13.56 -0.61
CA VAL A 147 7.23 -13.62 -1.97
C VAL A 147 7.36 -15.00 -2.62
N LYS A 148 8.33 -15.83 -2.20
CA LYS A 148 8.53 -17.20 -2.72
C LYS A 148 7.43 -18.15 -2.26
N GLU A 149 6.80 -17.88 -1.12
CA GLU A 149 5.71 -18.67 -0.54
C GLU A 149 4.32 -18.24 -1.04
N ALA A 150 4.28 -17.33 -2.01
CA ALA A 150 3.04 -16.80 -2.57
C ALA A 150 2.28 -17.85 -3.38
N ILE A 151 1.00 -18.04 -3.04
CA ILE A 151 0.12 -18.98 -3.75
C ILE A 151 -1.04 -18.21 -4.38
N LYS A 152 -1.04 -18.08 -5.71
CA LYS A 152 -2.18 -17.55 -6.45
C LYS A 152 -3.35 -18.53 -6.40
N LEU A 153 -4.51 -18.09 -5.92
CA LEU A 153 -5.72 -18.92 -5.90
C LEU A 153 -6.36 -18.95 -7.29
N LYS A 154 -6.69 -20.15 -7.79
CA LYS A 154 -7.20 -20.34 -9.17
C LYS A 154 -8.67 -19.95 -9.35
N ASN A 155 -9.50 -20.22 -8.34
CA ASN A 155 -10.97 -20.09 -8.44
C ASN A 155 -11.53 -19.06 -7.46
N ARG A 156 -10.74 -18.01 -7.15
CA ARG A 156 -11.15 -16.96 -6.21
C ARG A 156 -10.60 -15.61 -6.66
N LYS A 157 -11.51 -14.65 -6.86
CA LYS A 157 -11.18 -13.27 -7.25
C LYS A 157 -11.09 -12.30 -6.07
N CYS A 158 -11.75 -12.62 -4.95
CA CYS A 158 -11.71 -11.85 -3.72
C CYS A 158 -11.83 -12.74 -2.48
N MET A 159 -11.19 -12.35 -1.40
CA MET A 159 -11.38 -12.87 -0.06
C MET A 159 -12.14 -11.83 0.77
N GLY A 160 -13.26 -12.22 1.38
CA GLY A 160 -14.15 -11.27 2.06
C GLY A 160 -14.80 -10.26 1.11
N ASP A 161 -15.36 -9.20 1.69
CA ASP A 161 -15.97 -8.09 0.96
C ASP A 161 -14.93 -7.02 0.63
N LEU A 162 -15.11 -6.31 -0.49
CA LEU A 162 -14.29 -5.14 -0.82
C LEU A 162 -14.96 -3.88 -0.30
N SER A 163 -14.25 -3.14 0.54
CA SER A 163 -14.69 -1.84 1.03
C SER A 163 -14.37 -0.73 0.01
N ALA A 164 -15.17 0.33 0.01
CA ALA A 164 -14.83 1.54 -0.73
C ALA A 164 -13.57 2.16 -0.11
N GLN A 165 -12.60 2.53 -0.94
CA GLN A 165 -11.34 3.14 -0.47
C GLN A 165 -11.25 4.60 -0.86
N ARG A 166 -10.80 5.44 0.08
CA ARG A 166 -10.52 6.86 -0.16
C ARG A 166 -9.06 7.04 -0.58
N ILE A 167 -8.83 7.28 -1.86
CA ILE A 167 -7.49 7.45 -2.46
C ILE A 167 -7.23 8.93 -2.70
N ARG A 168 -6.08 9.46 -2.25
CA ARG A 168 -5.70 10.86 -2.51
C ARG A 168 -5.33 11.05 -3.98
N LYS A 169 -5.77 12.17 -4.57
CA LYS A 169 -5.46 12.51 -5.97
C LYS A 169 -3.99 12.87 -6.18
N LYS A 170 -3.34 13.42 -5.15
CA LYS A 170 -1.93 13.81 -5.17
C LYS A 170 -1.14 13.06 -4.09
N PRO A 171 0.13 12.72 -4.36
CA PRO A 171 1.06 12.27 -3.32
C PRO A 171 1.10 13.30 -2.18
N ARG A 172 1.28 12.84 -0.93
CA ARG A 172 1.46 13.74 0.20
C ARG A 172 2.73 14.56 -0.04
N GLU A 173 2.60 15.87 -0.21
CA GLU A 173 3.76 16.76 -0.22
C GLU A 173 4.49 16.60 1.12
N ALA A 174 5.77 16.25 1.07
CA ALA A 174 6.63 16.29 2.23
C ALA A 174 6.87 17.76 2.55
N PHE A 175 6.17 18.29 3.55
CA PHE A 175 6.44 19.62 4.10
C PHE A 175 7.77 19.58 4.86
N ILE A 176 8.89 19.59 4.14
CA ILE A 176 10.20 19.94 4.70
C ILE A 176 10.44 21.38 4.25
N ARG A 177 10.24 22.33 5.17
CA ARG A 177 10.72 23.71 5.02
C ARG A 177 12.08 23.78 5.69
N GLU A 178 13.12 24.13 4.94
CA GLU A 178 14.39 24.54 5.53
C GLU A 178 14.15 25.75 6.43
N VAL A 179 14.61 25.66 7.68
CA VAL A 179 14.61 26.81 8.59
C VAL A 179 15.88 27.59 8.29
N GLU A 180 15.77 28.72 7.59
CA GLU A 180 16.87 29.67 7.50
C GLU A 180 17.22 30.14 8.92
N SER A 181 18.44 29.84 9.34
CA SER A 181 18.93 30.19 10.66
C SER A 181 19.14 31.69 10.74
N VAL A 182 18.18 32.41 11.32
CA VAL A 182 18.32 33.85 11.62
C VAL A 182 19.40 34.01 12.68
N LYS A 183 20.59 34.50 12.29
CA LYS A 183 21.61 34.99 13.23
C LYS A 183 21.39 36.48 13.49
N GLN A 184 20.71 36.79 14.59
CA GLN A 184 20.76 38.05 15.35
C GLN A 184 20.54 37.61 16.81
N LEU A 185 21.25 38.03 17.85
CA LEU A 185 22.23 39.08 18.11
C LEU A 185 22.82 38.70 19.49
N GLU A 186 24.13 38.74 19.72
CA GLU A 186 24.65 38.95 21.08
C GLU A 186 25.58 40.16 21.02
N GLU A 187 25.00 41.28 21.43
CA GLU A 187 25.70 42.48 21.87
C GLU A 187 26.21 42.25 23.30
N LEU A 188 27.29 42.96 23.63
CA LEU A 188 27.89 43.21 24.96
C LEU A 188 28.99 42.25 25.41
N THR A 189 30.24 42.74 25.43
CA THR A 189 30.89 43.10 26.70
C THR A 189 32.30 43.70 26.54
N HIS A 190 32.56 44.74 27.36
CA HIS A 190 33.85 45.29 27.84
C HIS A 190 34.78 45.97 26.81
N GLU A 191 35.38 47.15 27.01
CA GLU A 191 35.52 48.08 28.14
C GLU A 191 36.01 49.43 27.56
#